data_AF-A0A1A8Y0V7-F1
#
_entry.id   AF-A0A1A8Y0V7-F1
#
_cell.length_a   1.000
_cell.length_b   1.000
_cell.length_c   1.000
_cell.angle_alpha   90.00
_cell.angle_beta   90.00
_cell.angle_gamma   90.00
#
_symmetry.space_group_name_H-M   'P 1'
#
loop_
_entity.id
_entity.type
_entity.pdbx_description
1 polymer ?
#
loop_
_entity_poly.entity_id
_entity_poly.type
_entity_poly.pdbx_seq_one_letter_code
_entity_poly.pdbx_strand_id
1 'polypeptide(L)' 'MQITIESPGGPRQGVVPSDGIVDEATLIKALILTLAVEGNKGVDYVTLEVDLSDAEPERLVEVAKALGNKGH' A
#
# COMPACT_ATOMS: atom_id res chain seq x y z
N MET A 1 -1.38 -9.12 -6.46
CA MET A 1 -0.79 -8.18 -5.46
C MET A 1 -1.66 -8.03 -4.22
N GLN A 2 -1.06 -7.99 -3.03
CA GLN A 2 -1.76 -7.80 -1.75
C GLN A 2 -0.87 -7.14 -0.70
N ILE A 3 -1.49 -6.50 0.30
CA ILE A 3 -0.80 -5.93 1.47
C ILE A 3 -1.29 -6.67 2.71
N THR A 4 -0.35 -7.21 3.47
CA THR A 4 -0.57 -7.86 4.76
C THR A 4 0.10 -7.04 5.85
N ILE A 5 -0.59 -6.90 6.98
CA ILE A 5 -0.07 -6.24 8.17
C ILE A 5 0.25 -7.32 9.19
N GLU A 6 1.51 -7.36 9.61
CA GLU A 6 1.94 -8.22 10.70
C GLU A 6 1.52 -7.62 12.03
N SER A 7 0.84 -8.40 12.86
CA SER A 7 0.35 -7.92 14.15
C SER A 7 0.38 -8.99 15.24
N PRO A 8 0.38 -8.60 16.54
CA PRO A 8 0.41 -9.57 17.65
C PRO A 8 -0.75 -10.58 17.67
N GLY A 9 -1.86 -10.29 16.99
CA GLY A 9 -3.02 -11.19 16.81
C GLY A 9 -2.96 -12.07 15.56
N GLY A 10 -1.83 -12.05 14.84
CA GLY A 10 -1.64 -12.69 13.55
C GLY A 10 -1.68 -11.71 12.38
N PRO A 11 -1.36 -12.19 11.17
CA PRO A 11 -1.41 -11.39 9.95
C PRO A 11 -2.84 -10.99 9.64
N ARG A 12 -3.03 -9.75 9.23
CA ARG A 12 -4.32 -9.21 8.81
C ARG A 12 -4.19 -8.48 7.49
N GLN A 13 -5.27 -8.40 6.74
CA GLN A 13 -5.24 -7.72 5.46
C GLN A 13 -5.14 -6.20 5.64
N GLY A 14 -4.33 -5.57 4.79
CA GLY A 14 -4.36 -4.12 4.57
C GLY A 14 -5.65 -3.67 3.91
N VAL A 15 -5.80 -2.36 3.72
CA VAL A 15 -6.99 -1.81 3.07
C VAL A 15 -6.96 -2.16 1.58
N VAL A 16 -8.04 -2.79 1.11
CA VAL A 16 -8.29 -3.04 -0.32
C VAL A 16 -9.23 -1.95 -0.85
N PRO A 17 -8.81 -1.12 -1.81
CA PRO A 17 -9.68 -0.16 -2.47
C PRO A 17 -10.91 -0.84 -3.11
N SER A 18 -12.01 -0.10 -3.31
CA SER A 18 -13.22 -0.65 -3.94
C SER A 18 -12.99 -1.19 -5.36
N ASP A 19 -11.98 -0.63 -6.04
CA ASP A 19 -11.48 -1.01 -7.35
C ASP A 19 -10.54 -2.23 -7.31
N GLY A 20 -10.20 -2.75 -6.13
CA GLY A 20 -9.22 -3.81 -5.94
C GLY A 20 -7.77 -3.30 -6.03
N ILE A 21 -6.82 -4.24 -5.94
CA ILE A 21 -5.40 -3.98 -6.19
C ILE A 21 -5.04 -4.73 -7.47
N VAL A 22 -5.15 -4.04 -8.59
CA VAL A 22 -5.07 -4.65 -9.94
C VAL A 22 -3.86 -4.16 -10.75
N ASP A 23 -3.22 -3.09 -10.30
CA ASP A 23 -2.05 -2.47 -10.89
C ASP A 23 -1.21 -1.76 -9.81
N GLU A 24 -0.07 -1.19 -10.20
CA GLU A 24 0.87 -0.53 -9.28
C GLU A 24 0.26 0.73 -8.66
N ALA A 25 -0.57 1.46 -9.42
CA ALA A 25 -1.20 2.68 -8.93
C ALA A 25 -2.21 2.38 -7.81
N THR A 26 -3.03 1.34 -7.98
CA THR A 26 -3.98 0.85 -6.99
C THR A 26 -3.26 0.20 -5.79
N LEU A 27 -2.10 -0.43 -5.99
CA LEU A 27 -1.23 -0.90 -4.91
C LEU A 27 -0.73 0.26 -4.03
N ILE A 28 -0.19 1.32 -4.63
CA ILE A 28 0.29 2.49 -3.88
C ILE A 28 -0.87 3.19 -3.15
N LYS A 29 -2.04 3.30 -3.79
CA LYS A 29 -3.27 3.82 -3.15
C LYS A 29 -3.67 2.96 -1.94
N ALA A 30 -3.66 1.64 -2.07
CA ALA A 30 -3.94 0.70 -0.99
C ALA A 30 -2.95 0.84 0.17
N LEU A 31 -1.66 1.03 -0.13
CA LEU A 31 -0.62 1.27 0.87
C LEU A 31 -0.89 2.55 1.67
N ILE A 32 -1.15 3.67 0.99
CA ILE A 32 -1.43 4.95 1.65
C ILE A 32 -2.68 4.85 2.52
N LEU A 33 -3.75 4.23 2.02
CA LEU A 33 -4.98 4.03 2.78
C LEU A 33 -4.75 3.15 4.02
N THR A 34 -3.95 2.09 3.86
CA THR A 34 -3.58 1.21 4.97
C THR A 34 -2.87 1.99 6.07
N LEU A 35 -1.82 2.75 5.71
CA LEU A 35 -1.06 3.56 6.66
C LEU A 35 -1.95 4.62 7.35
N ALA A 36 -2.82 5.29 6.61
CA ALA A 36 -3.73 6.29 7.16
C ALA A 36 -4.72 5.69 8.17
N VAL A 37 -5.26 4.50 7.88
CA VAL A 37 -6.17 3.79 8.79
C VAL A 37 -5.44 3.36 10.07
N GLU A 38 -4.21 2.87 9.98
CA GLU A 38 -3.42 2.48 11.15
C GLU A 38 -3.00 3.69 11.99
N GLY A 39 -2.58 4.79 11.34
CA GLY A 39 -2.32 6.06 12.04
C GLY A 39 -3.55 6.58 12.79
N ASN A 40 -4.74 6.50 12.17
CA ASN A 40 -6.00 6.87 12.83
C ASN A 40 -6.37 5.98 14.02
N LYS A 41 -5.84 4.75 14.10
CA LYS A 41 -6.00 3.86 15.26
C LYS A 41 -4.98 4.15 16.37
N GLY A 42 -4.08 5.12 16.16
CA GLY A 42 -2.99 5.43 17.09
C GLY A 42 -1.82 4.46 17.03
N VAL A 43 -1.63 3.77 15.90
CA VAL A 43 -0.49 2.88 15.70
C VAL A 43 0.72 3.71 15.28
N ASP A 44 1.75 3.75 16.11
CA ASP A 44 3.00 4.47 15.83
C ASP A 44 3.89 3.75 14.80
N TYR A 45 3.88 2.41 14.85
CA TYR A 45 4.71 1.55 14.00
C TYR A 45 3.90 0.39 13.45
N VAL A 46 4.08 0.11 12.16
CA VAL A 46 3.45 -1.01 11.48
C VAL A 46 4.47 -1.74 10.61
N THR A 47 4.44 -3.07 10.67
CA THR A 47 5.22 -3.93 9.77
C THR A 47 4.27 -4.42 8.68
N LEU A 48 4.66 -4.21 7.42
CA LEU A 48 3.88 -4.59 6.26
C LEU A 48 4.64 -5.63 5.45
N GLU A 49 3.95 -6.68 5.04
CA GLU A 49 4.37 -7.56 3.96
C GLU A 49 3.59 -7.19 2.71
N VAL A 50 4.30 -6.94 1.60
CA VAL A 50 3.70 -6.53 0.34
C VAL A 50 4.07 -7.55 -0.72
N ASP A 51 3.05 -8.21 -1.27
CA ASP A 51 3.22 -9.13 -2.39
C ASP A 51 3.23 -8.35 -3.71
N LEU A 52 4.40 -8.37 -4.35
CA LEU A 52 4.70 -7.70 -5.61
C LEU A 52 4.76 -8.65 -6.81
N SER A 53 4.27 -9.89 -6.68
CA SER A 53 4.43 -10.93 -7.71
C SER A 53 3.88 -10.54 -9.10
N ASP A 54 2.88 -9.64 -9.14
CA ASP A 54 2.27 -9.14 -10.38
C ASP A 54 2.65 -7.67 -10.70
N ALA A 55 3.59 -7.09 -9.96
CA ALA A 55 3.99 -5.70 -10.15
C ALA A 55 5.14 -5.58 -11.16
N GLU A 56 5.03 -4.63 -12.09
CA GLU A 56 6.12 -4.20 -12.95
C GLU A 56 6.99 -3.16 -12.22
N PRO A 57 8.28 -3.44 -11.93
CA PRO A 57 9.14 -2.51 -11.19
C PRO A 57 9.28 -1.15 -11.87
N GLU A 58 9.35 -1.11 -13.20
CA GLU A 58 9.43 0.13 -13.98
C GLU A 58 8.17 0.99 -13.77
N ARG A 59 6.99 0.37 -13.73
CA ARG A 59 5.72 1.05 -13.45
C ARG A 59 5.67 1.63 -12.06
N LEU A 60 6.16 0.91 -11.04
CA LEU A 60 6.25 1.43 -9.67
C LEU A 60 7.11 2.71 -9.62
N VAL A 61 8.22 2.75 -10.36
CA VAL A 61 9.08 3.93 -10.47
C VAL A 61 8.37 5.08 -11.18
N GLU A 62 7.63 4.81 -12.26
CA GLU A 62 6.83 5.81 -12.96
C GLU A 62 5.75 6.41 -12.07
N VAL A 63 5.00 5.57 -11.33
CA VAL A 63 3.98 6.01 -10.38
C VAL A 63 4.62 6.89 -9.29
N ALA A 64 5.75 6.47 -8.72
CA ALA A 64 6.46 7.24 -7.70
C ALA A 64 6.88 8.63 -8.22
N LYS A 65 7.44 8.70 -9.44
CA LYS A 65 7.80 9.99 -10.07
C LYS A 65 6.57 10.86 -10.31
N ALA A 66 5.48 10.29 -10.79
CA ALA A 66 4.24 11.02 -11.04
C ALA A 66 3.65 11.63 -9.75
N LEU A 67 3.73 10.92 -8.63
CA LEU A 67 3.31 11.43 -7.32
C LEU A 67 4.22 12.57 -6.83
N GLY A 68 5.54 12.43 -6.95
CA GLY A 68 6.49 13.48 -6.57
C GLY A 68 6.36 14.77 -7.40
N ASN A 69 5.97 14.65 -8.66
CA ASN A 69 5.84 15.79 -9.57
C ASN A 69 4.52 16.55 -9.46
N LYS A 70 3.49 16.00 -8.81
CA LYS A 70 2.19 16.69 -8.58
C LYS A 70 2.21 17.68 -7.40
N GLY A 71 3.36 17.87 -6.76
CA GLY A 71 3.54 18.77 -5.61
C GLY A 71 4.12 20.16 -5.92
N HIS A 72 4.11 20.62 -7.18
CA HIS A 72 4.56 21.97 -7.57
C HIS A 72 3.42 22.76 -8.21
#